data_AF-A0A816RFF9-F1
#
_entry.id   AF-A0A816RFF9-F1
#
_cell.length_a   1.000
_cell.length_b   1.000
_cell.length_c   1.000
_cell.angle_alpha   90.00
_cell.angle_beta   90.00
_cell.angle_gamma   90.00
#
_symmetry.space_group_name_H-M   'P 1'
#
loop_
_entity.id
_entity.type
_entity.pdbx_description
1 polymer ?
#
loop_
_entity_poly.entity_id
_entity_poly.type
_entity_poly.pdbx_seq_one_letter_code
_entity_poly.pdbx_strand_id
1 'polypeptide(L)'
;QYIKLLRKTANLEKLREAREAMSAMFPLSPSLWLEWARDEASLASSDNVPEIVKLYERGLSDYQSVSLWCEYLNFLREFDPSVNGYTPDGVSKMRNVFERAIPAAGFHVTEGNRIWEGYREFEQGILDTIDKADLEERNKQIQRIRSIFHRHLSVPLKDLSSTLITYKAWELEQGTDLDIGSDDLSKVSPQVAVANKKAQQMYSERAHLEENISKKDLSDTEKFQHLMVRMAYFAVNICLYSVLKLNCNMPTICNHIA
;
A
#
# COMPACT_ATOMS: atom_id res chain seq x y z
N GLN A 1 26.45 -3.52 13.81
CA GLN A 1 27.56 -4.33 13.26
C GLN A 1 27.49 -5.79 13.70
N TYR A 2 27.10 -6.08 14.95
CA TYR A 2 26.92 -7.45 15.47
C TYR A 2 25.93 -8.33 14.68
N ILE A 3 24.70 -7.86 14.43
CA ILE A 3 23.68 -8.60 13.63
C ILE A 3 24.20 -8.93 12.21
N LYS A 4 24.92 -8.01 11.57
CA LYS A 4 25.51 -8.24 10.24
C LYS A 4 26.56 -9.35 10.25
N LEU A 5 27.32 -9.51 11.34
CA LEU A 5 28.31 -10.58 11.50
C LEU A 5 27.64 -11.93 11.76
N LEU A 6 26.58 -11.95 12.60
CA LEU A 6 25.80 -13.15 12.88
C LEU A 6 25.11 -13.68 11.61
N ARG A 7 24.57 -12.80 10.78
CA ARG A 7 23.99 -13.18 9.48
C ARG A 7 25.02 -13.81 8.53
N LYS A 8 26.25 -13.29 8.49
CA LYS A 8 27.35 -13.87 7.69
C LYS A 8 27.84 -15.22 8.20
N THR A 9 27.68 -15.50 9.49
CA THR A 9 28.11 -16.75 10.13
C THR A 9 27.00 -17.80 10.20
N ALA A 10 25.82 -17.50 9.62
CA ALA A 10 24.65 -18.38 9.54
C ALA A 10 24.19 -18.97 10.89
N ASN A 11 24.49 -18.30 12.01
CA ASN A 11 24.03 -18.73 13.33
C ASN A 11 22.63 -18.14 13.61
N LEU A 12 21.59 -18.86 13.16
CA LEU A 12 20.21 -18.39 13.16
C LEU A 12 19.64 -18.15 14.56
N GLU A 13 19.94 -19.01 15.53
CA GLU A 13 19.44 -18.87 16.91
C GLU A 13 20.01 -17.62 17.59
N LYS A 14 21.34 -17.41 17.53
CA LYS A 14 21.94 -16.19 18.07
C LYS A 14 21.49 -14.93 17.32
N LEU A 15 21.18 -15.05 16.03
CA LEU A 15 20.66 -13.94 15.23
C LEU A 15 19.25 -13.55 15.69
N ARG A 16 18.37 -14.53 15.98
CA ARG A 16 17.04 -14.29 16.56
C ARG A 16 17.14 -13.64 17.94
N GLU A 17 17.95 -14.19 18.83
CA GLU A 17 18.17 -13.63 20.18
C GLU A 17 18.66 -12.17 20.12
N ALA A 18 19.64 -11.89 19.24
CA ALA A 18 20.17 -10.54 19.08
C ALA A 18 19.14 -9.54 18.55
N ARG A 19 18.28 -9.98 17.63
CA ARG A 19 17.20 -9.16 17.06
C ARG A 19 16.08 -8.91 18.07
N GLU A 20 15.69 -9.94 18.83
CA GLU A 20 14.72 -9.80 19.92
C GLU A 20 15.23 -8.85 21.00
N ALA A 21 16.46 -9.04 21.49
CA ALA A 21 17.08 -8.15 22.47
C ALA A 21 17.15 -6.69 21.98
N MET A 22 17.41 -6.48 20.69
CA MET A 22 17.45 -5.13 20.11
C MET A 22 16.04 -4.51 20.04
N SER A 23 15.06 -5.27 19.54
CA SER A 23 13.66 -4.80 19.43
C SER A 23 13.00 -4.53 20.78
N ALA A 24 13.42 -5.23 21.84
CA ALA A 24 12.94 -5.01 23.20
C ALA A 24 13.41 -3.69 23.81
N MET A 25 14.56 -3.15 23.35
CA MET A 25 15.07 -1.87 23.84
C MET A 25 14.61 -0.68 23.00
N PHE A 26 14.53 -0.83 21.67
CA PHE A 26 14.11 0.22 20.76
C PHE A 26 13.38 -0.36 19.53
N PRO A 27 12.39 0.37 18.96
CA PRO A 27 11.82 0.02 17.67
C PRO A 27 12.91 -0.15 16.61
N LEU A 28 12.89 -1.25 15.86
CA LEU A 28 13.88 -1.51 14.81
C LEU A 28 13.56 -0.70 13.57
N SER A 29 14.55 -0.11 12.90
CA SER A 29 14.29 0.59 11.64
C SER A 29 13.55 -0.31 10.64
N PRO A 30 12.71 0.24 9.73
CA PRO A 30 11.96 -0.57 8.77
C PRO A 30 12.80 -1.57 7.98
N SER A 31 14.03 -1.18 7.62
CA SER A 31 15.01 -2.05 6.96
C SER A 31 15.42 -3.26 7.80
N LEU A 32 15.59 -3.12 9.11
CA LEU A 32 15.96 -4.21 10.01
C LEU A 32 14.78 -5.17 10.23
N TRP A 33 13.56 -4.64 10.36
CA TRP A 33 12.35 -5.47 10.37
C TRP A 33 12.21 -6.28 9.08
N LEU A 34 12.41 -5.64 7.92
CA LEU A 34 12.38 -6.31 6.62
C LEU A 34 13.45 -7.39 6.49
N GLU A 35 14.69 -7.09 6.88
CA GLU A 35 15.77 -8.07 6.85
C GLU A 35 15.46 -9.28 7.74
N TRP A 36 14.89 -9.05 8.93
CA TRP A 36 14.50 -10.14 9.82
C TRP A 36 13.37 -10.97 9.24
N ALA A 37 12.29 -10.32 8.81
CA ALA A 37 11.13 -11.02 8.26
C ALA A 37 11.49 -11.83 7.01
N ARG A 38 12.35 -11.31 6.12
CA ARG A 38 12.84 -12.05 4.95
C ARG A 38 13.71 -13.23 5.30
N ASP A 39 14.58 -13.10 6.31
CA ASP A 39 15.40 -14.23 6.77
C ASP A 39 14.50 -15.35 7.32
N GLU A 40 13.48 -15.03 8.12
CA GLU A 40 12.52 -16.03 8.61
C GLU A 40 11.65 -16.60 7.47
N ALA A 41 11.22 -15.77 6.52
CA ALA A 41 10.46 -16.20 5.34
C ALA A 41 11.27 -17.14 4.43
N SER A 42 12.59 -16.97 4.35
CA SER A 42 13.46 -17.91 3.59
C SER A 42 13.52 -19.31 4.19
N LEU A 43 13.16 -19.43 5.48
CA LEU A 43 13.04 -20.68 6.22
C LEU A 43 11.57 -21.07 6.42
N ALA A 44 10.65 -20.44 5.68
CA ALA A 44 9.23 -20.66 5.87
C ALA A 44 8.83 -22.09 5.49
N SER A 45 7.94 -22.62 6.31
CA SER A 45 7.17 -23.84 6.11
C SER A 45 5.71 -23.52 6.49
N SER A 46 4.75 -24.36 6.11
CA SER A 46 3.33 -24.13 6.45
C SER A 46 3.10 -23.83 7.94
N ASP A 47 3.93 -24.43 8.80
CA ASP A 47 3.74 -24.43 10.24
C ASP A 47 4.24 -23.14 10.91
N ASN A 48 5.18 -22.41 10.29
CA ASN A 48 5.76 -21.19 10.85
C ASN A 48 5.22 -19.89 10.23
N VAL A 49 4.34 -19.97 9.23
CA VAL A 49 3.67 -18.79 8.64
C VAL A 49 3.01 -17.91 9.71
N PRO A 50 2.27 -18.43 10.71
CA PRO A 50 1.66 -17.58 11.73
C PRO A 50 2.66 -16.78 12.57
N GLU A 51 3.86 -17.34 12.84
CA GLU A 51 4.90 -16.63 13.60
C GLU A 51 5.55 -15.53 12.76
N ILE A 52 5.76 -15.76 11.47
CA ILE A 52 6.27 -14.74 10.55
C ILE A 52 5.24 -13.61 10.35
N VAL A 53 3.94 -13.93 10.30
CA VAL A 53 2.87 -12.93 10.29
C VAL A 53 2.95 -12.03 11.54
N LYS A 54 3.09 -12.60 12.75
CA LYS A 54 3.27 -11.81 13.97
C LYS A 54 4.50 -10.91 13.90
N LEU A 55 5.57 -11.38 13.27
CA LEU A 55 6.78 -10.59 13.08
C LEU A 55 6.55 -9.36 12.18
N TYR A 56 5.83 -9.53 11.06
CA TYR A 56 5.42 -8.40 10.22
C TYR A 56 4.50 -7.43 10.97
N GLU A 57 3.49 -7.94 11.69
CA GLU A 57 2.55 -7.12 12.46
C GLU A 57 3.27 -6.29 13.54
N ARG A 58 4.30 -6.83 14.19
CA ARG A 58 5.18 -6.06 15.10
C ARG A 58 5.88 -4.91 14.37
N GLY A 59 6.52 -5.19 13.23
CA GLY A 59 7.21 -4.16 12.45
C GLY A 59 6.27 -3.07 11.92
N LEU A 60 5.04 -3.44 11.55
CA LEU A 60 4.00 -2.50 11.10
C LEU A 60 3.42 -1.65 12.24
N SER A 61 3.41 -2.17 13.47
CA SER A 61 3.05 -1.40 14.66
C SER A 61 4.10 -0.34 15.00
N ASP A 62 5.38 -0.64 14.77
CA ASP A 62 6.47 0.30 15.02
C ASP A 62 6.57 1.41 13.96
N TYR A 63 6.33 1.08 12.68
CA TYR A 63 6.51 2.01 11.57
C TYR A 63 5.43 1.90 10.49
N GLN A 64 4.90 3.04 10.07
CA GLN A 64 4.06 3.17 8.88
C GLN A 64 4.90 3.17 7.60
N SER A 65 5.59 2.07 7.32
CA SER A 65 6.44 1.93 6.13
C SER A 65 5.71 1.23 4.99
N VAL A 66 5.63 1.88 3.82
CA VAL A 66 5.04 1.29 2.60
C VAL A 66 5.78 0.02 2.19
N SER A 67 7.11 0.00 2.32
CA SER A 67 7.92 -1.17 1.97
C SER A 67 7.64 -2.37 2.90
N LEU A 68 7.42 -2.14 4.20
CA LEU A 68 7.00 -3.22 5.13
C LEU A 68 5.63 -3.78 4.73
N TRP A 69 4.66 -2.91 4.43
CA TRP A 69 3.32 -3.34 3.98
C TRP A 69 3.38 -4.15 2.69
N CYS A 70 4.15 -3.70 1.69
CA CYS A 70 4.29 -4.41 0.41
C CYS A 70 4.86 -5.83 0.63
N GLU A 71 5.90 -5.95 1.45
CA GLU A 71 6.56 -7.23 1.71
C GLU A 71 5.67 -8.16 2.54
N TYR A 72 4.90 -7.63 3.49
CA TYR A 72 3.91 -8.41 4.23
C TYR A 72 2.81 -8.96 3.31
N LEU A 73 2.27 -8.12 2.42
CA LEU A 73 1.26 -8.53 1.44
C LEU A 73 1.82 -9.61 0.49
N ASN A 74 3.04 -9.44 0.00
CA ASN A 74 3.69 -10.43 -0.85
C ASN A 74 3.94 -11.76 -0.11
N PHE A 75 4.40 -11.68 1.14
CA PHE A 75 4.59 -12.87 1.99
C PHE A 75 3.29 -13.67 2.14
N LEU A 76 2.16 -13.00 2.41
CA LEU A 76 0.86 -13.69 2.50
C LEU A 76 0.47 -14.35 1.17
N ARG A 77 0.69 -13.70 0.03
CA ARG A 77 0.38 -14.28 -1.30
C ARG A 77 1.19 -15.54 -1.60
N GLU A 78 2.45 -15.56 -1.17
CA GLU A 78 3.37 -16.64 -1.49
C GLU A 78 3.24 -17.81 -0.51
N PHE A 79 3.16 -17.53 0.79
CA PHE A 79 3.29 -18.54 1.83
C PHE A 79 1.98 -18.94 2.52
N ASP A 80 0.91 -18.15 2.42
CA ASP A 80 -0.39 -18.56 2.96
C ASP A 80 -1.15 -19.40 1.91
N PRO A 81 -1.37 -20.72 2.16
CA PRO A 81 -2.01 -21.59 1.17
C PRO A 81 -3.45 -21.17 0.85
N SER A 82 -4.16 -20.58 1.81
CA SER A 82 -5.55 -20.14 1.63
C SER A 82 -5.62 -18.96 0.66
N VAL A 83 -4.66 -18.03 0.76
CA VAL A 83 -4.54 -16.85 -0.10
C VAL A 83 -4.03 -17.24 -1.48
N ASN A 84 -2.97 -18.04 -1.54
CA ASN A 84 -2.38 -18.51 -2.79
C ASN A 84 -3.39 -19.33 -3.63
N GLY A 85 -4.15 -20.20 -2.98
CA GLY A 85 -5.19 -21.01 -3.62
C GLY A 85 -6.51 -20.29 -3.91
N TYR A 86 -6.60 -18.98 -3.65
CA TYR A 86 -7.84 -18.18 -3.80
C TYR A 86 -9.07 -18.81 -3.13
N THR A 87 -8.88 -19.46 -1.98
CA THR A 87 -10.00 -19.97 -1.19
C THR A 87 -10.87 -18.80 -0.71
N PRO A 88 -12.20 -18.97 -0.51
CA PRO A 88 -13.06 -17.88 -0.05
C PRO A 88 -12.55 -17.20 1.23
N ASP A 89 -12.02 -17.99 2.17
CA ASP A 89 -11.44 -17.49 3.42
C ASP A 89 -10.14 -16.73 3.18
N GLY A 90 -9.25 -17.25 2.34
CA GLY A 90 -8.00 -16.58 1.98
C GLY A 90 -8.22 -15.28 1.20
N VAL A 91 -9.19 -15.25 0.29
CA VAL A 91 -9.60 -14.03 -0.43
C VAL A 91 -10.15 -12.99 0.54
N SER A 92 -11.03 -13.39 1.45
CA SER A 92 -11.56 -12.50 2.50
C SER A 92 -10.45 -11.95 3.40
N LYS A 93 -9.53 -12.81 3.83
CA LYS A 93 -8.36 -12.44 4.62
C LYS A 93 -7.48 -11.43 3.89
N MET A 94 -7.12 -11.70 2.65
CA MET A 94 -6.24 -10.83 1.87
C MET A 94 -6.87 -9.47 1.60
N ARG A 95 -8.17 -9.44 1.25
CA ARG A 95 -8.94 -8.20 1.14
C ARG A 95 -8.92 -7.39 2.43
N ASN A 96 -9.11 -8.04 3.59
CA ASN A 96 -9.03 -7.36 4.88
C ASN A 96 -7.65 -6.72 5.11
N VAL A 97 -6.56 -7.43 4.77
CA VAL A 97 -5.20 -6.89 4.91
C VAL A 97 -4.97 -5.70 3.97
N PHE A 98 -5.45 -5.74 2.72
CA PHE A 98 -5.40 -4.57 1.83
C PHE A 98 -6.20 -3.38 2.35
N GLU A 99 -7.40 -3.60 2.87
CA GLU A 99 -8.22 -2.53 3.47
C GLU A 99 -7.57 -1.95 4.74
N ARG A 100 -6.72 -2.71 5.44
CA ARG A 100 -5.86 -2.19 6.52
C ARG A 100 -4.64 -1.42 5.98
N ALA A 101 -4.05 -1.88 4.87
CA ALA A 101 -2.87 -1.27 4.27
C ALA A 101 -3.18 0.10 3.61
N ILE A 102 -4.36 0.27 3.01
CA ILE A 102 -4.77 1.53 2.36
C ILE A 102 -4.68 2.75 3.30
N PRO A 103 -5.32 2.77 4.49
CA PRO A 103 -5.24 3.92 5.38
C PRO A 103 -3.84 4.10 6.00
N ALA A 104 -3.04 3.04 6.10
CA ALA A 104 -1.70 3.10 6.69
C ALA A 104 -0.60 3.54 5.70
N ALA A 105 -0.70 3.14 4.43
CA ALA A 105 0.36 3.30 3.43
C ALA A 105 -0.13 3.76 2.05
N GLY A 106 -1.42 3.58 1.73
CA GLY A 106 -2.00 3.92 0.43
C GLY A 106 -2.11 5.42 0.13
N PHE A 107 -1.94 6.28 1.12
CA PHE A 107 -1.90 7.75 0.96
C PHE A 107 -0.50 8.33 0.83
N HIS A 108 0.54 7.49 0.87
CA HIS A 108 1.91 7.92 0.72
C HIS A 108 2.16 8.46 -0.70
N VAL A 109 2.54 9.73 -0.84
CA VAL A 109 2.51 10.46 -2.12
C VAL A 109 3.28 9.76 -3.25
N THR A 110 4.47 9.23 -2.96
CA THR A 110 5.34 8.61 -3.96
C THR A 110 5.18 7.09 -4.02
N GLU A 111 5.20 6.41 -2.89
CA GLU A 111 5.18 4.94 -2.83
C GLU A 111 3.78 4.31 -2.68
N GLY A 112 2.76 5.08 -2.31
CA GLY A 112 1.42 4.53 -1.99
C GLY A 112 0.75 3.83 -3.16
N ASN A 113 1.12 4.21 -4.39
CA ASN A 113 0.66 3.55 -5.62
C ASN A 113 0.92 2.03 -5.59
N ARG A 114 2.05 1.60 -5.01
CA ARG A 114 2.43 0.18 -4.92
C ARG A 114 1.39 -0.67 -4.18
N ILE A 115 0.75 -0.11 -3.15
CA ILE A 115 -0.31 -0.80 -2.38
C ILE A 115 -1.57 -0.96 -3.23
N TRP A 116 -1.95 0.10 -3.94
CA TRP A 116 -3.12 0.09 -4.82
C TRP A 116 -2.93 -0.83 -6.02
N GLU A 117 -1.74 -0.82 -6.64
CA GLU A 117 -1.36 -1.73 -7.71
C GLU A 117 -1.43 -3.18 -7.24
N GLY A 118 -0.79 -3.51 -6.11
CA GLY A 118 -0.84 -4.86 -5.55
C GLY A 118 -2.27 -5.33 -5.24
N TYR A 119 -3.16 -4.44 -4.80
CA TYR A 119 -4.57 -4.79 -4.57
C TYR A 119 -5.31 -5.08 -5.88
N ARG A 120 -5.09 -4.25 -6.91
CA ARG A 120 -5.69 -4.48 -8.24
C ARG A 120 -5.18 -5.76 -8.88
N GLU A 121 -3.88 -6.03 -8.80
CA GLU A 121 -3.28 -7.27 -9.30
C GLU A 121 -3.87 -8.50 -8.61
N PHE A 122 -4.08 -8.45 -7.30
CA PHE A 122 -4.69 -9.55 -6.56
C PHE A 122 -6.14 -9.80 -7.02
N GLU A 123 -6.94 -8.74 -7.16
CA GLU A 123 -8.34 -8.87 -7.60
C GLU A 123 -8.45 -9.25 -9.09
N GLN A 124 -7.50 -8.83 -9.93
CA GLN A 124 -7.40 -9.29 -11.31
C GLN A 124 -7.04 -10.77 -11.37
N GLY A 125 -6.10 -11.23 -10.52
CA GLY A 125 -5.78 -12.65 -10.38
C GLY A 125 -7.00 -13.49 -10.01
N ILE A 126 -7.88 -12.99 -9.13
CA ILE A 126 -9.16 -13.65 -8.83
C ILE A 126 -10.05 -13.71 -10.08
N LEU A 127 -10.20 -12.59 -10.81
CA LEU A 127 -11.02 -12.55 -12.03
C LEU A 127 -10.57 -13.57 -13.09
N ASP A 128 -9.28 -13.83 -13.17
CA ASP A 128 -8.70 -14.78 -14.11
C ASP A 128 -8.97 -16.25 -13.71
N THR A 129 -9.25 -16.52 -12.44
CA THR A 129 -9.64 -17.87 -11.95
C THR A 129 -11.12 -18.19 -12.13
N ILE A 130 -11.99 -17.17 -12.29
CA ILE A 130 -13.43 -17.35 -12.47
C ILE A 130 -13.73 -17.84 -13.89
N ASP A 131 -14.57 -18.89 -14.01
CA ASP A 131 -15.03 -19.44 -15.29
C ASP A 131 -15.63 -18.35 -16.19
N LYS A 132 -15.23 -18.33 -17.47
CA LYS A 132 -15.73 -17.40 -18.49
C LYS A 132 -17.24 -17.54 -18.73
N ALA A 133 -17.82 -18.70 -18.45
CA ALA A 133 -19.26 -18.93 -18.55
C ALA A 133 -20.05 -18.26 -17.41
N ASP A 134 -19.43 -18.06 -16.24
CA ASP A 134 -20.08 -17.42 -15.09
C ASP A 134 -20.00 -15.89 -15.20
N LEU A 135 -20.89 -15.34 -16.04
CA LEU A 135 -20.97 -13.90 -16.25
C LEU A 135 -21.37 -13.14 -14.98
N GLU A 136 -22.09 -13.75 -14.04
CA GLU A 136 -22.55 -13.07 -12.83
C GLU A 136 -21.39 -12.81 -11.87
N GLU A 137 -20.64 -13.85 -11.51
CA GLU A 137 -19.48 -13.73 -10.62
C GLU A 137 -18.38 -12.87 -11.24
N ARG A 138 -18.14 -13.01 -12.56
CA ARG A 138 -17.22 -12.14 -13.28
C ARG A 138 -17.62 -10.68 -13.20
N ASN A 139 -18.90 -10.36 -13.40
CA ASN A 139 -19.38 -8.99 -13.30
C ASN A 139 -19.22 -8.43 -11.88
N LYS A 140 -19.52 -9.21 -10.83
CA LYS A 140 -19.28 -8.79 -9.43
C LYS A 140 -17.80 -8.46 -9.19
N GLN A 141 -16.91 -9.29 -9.72
CA GLN A 141 -15.47 -9.10 -9.58
C GLN A 141 -14.95 -7.90 -10.38
N ILE A 142 -15.45 -7.68 -11.61
CA ILE A 142 -15.16 -6.48 -12.43
C ILE A 142 -15.62 -5.22 -11.70
N GLN A 143 -16.83 -5.20 -11.13
CA GLN A 143 -17.30 -4.03 -10.36
C GLN A 143 -16.42 -3.74 -9.14
N ARG A 144 -15.85 -4.77 -8.51
CA ARG A 144 -14.91 -4.60 -7.39
C ARG A 144 -13.61 -3.95 -7.84
N ILE A 145 -13.00 -4.43 -8.93
CA ILE A 145 -11.78 -3.84 -9.50
C ILE A 145 -12.05 -2.39 -9.91
N ARG A 146 -13.18 -2.11 -10.56
CA ARG A 146 -13.61 -0.75 -10.92
C ARG A 146 -13.74 0.16 -9.69
N SER A 147 -14.34 -0.33 -8.61
CA SER A 147 -14.44 0.42 -7.35
C SER A 147 -13.06 0.77 -6.77
N ILE A 148 -12.09 -0.15 -6.84
CA ILE A 148 -10.72 0.11 -6.41
C ILE A 148 -10.05 1.18 -7.28
N PHE A 149 -10.23 1.13 -8.60
CA PHE A 149 -9.74 2.19 -9.49
C PHE A 149 -10.34 3.55 -9.14
N HIS A 150 -11.65 3.64 -8.91
CA HIS A 150 -12.31 4.90 -8.55
C HIS A 150 -11.78 5.48 -7.24
N ARG A 151 -11.56 4.61 -6.23
CA ARG A 151 -10.94 4.99 -4.97
C ARG A 151 -9.51 5.48 -5.18
N HIS A 152 -8.70 4.75 -5.95
CA HIS A 152 -7.31 5.10 -6.23
C HIS A 152 -7.18 6.43 -6.99
N LEU A 153 -8.02 6.65 -8.00
CA LEU A 153 -8.07 7.91 -8.77
C LEU A 153 -8.48 9.13 -7.92
N SER A 154 -9.02 8.90 -6.72
CA SER A 154 -9.39 9.94 -5.77
C SER A 154 -8.26 10.28 -4.77
N VAL A 155 -7.11 9.59 -4.85
CA VAL A 155 -5.96 9.80 -3.96
C VAL A 155 -4.92 10.68 -4.67
N PRO A 156 -4.41 11.76 -4.03
CA PRO A 156 -3.42 12.66 -4.61
C PRO A 156 -2.01 12.05 -4.58
N LEU A 157 -1.76 11.08 -5.47
CA LEU A 157 -0.48 10.40 -5.64
C LEU A 157 0.29 10.96 -6.84
N LYS A 158 1.61 10.72 -6.84
CA LYS A 158 2.50 11.12 -7.94
C LYS A 158 2.11 10.51 -9.29
N ASP A 159 1.70 9.26 -9.28
CA ASP A 159 1.44 8.46 -10.49
C ASP A 159 -0.05 8.50 -10.91
N LEU A 160 -0.75 9.59 -10.59
CA LEU A 160 -2.20 9.68 -10.84
C LEU A 160 -2.55 9.70 -12.35
N SER A 161 -1.74 10.37 -13.16
CA SER A 161 -1.94 10.43 -14.61
C SER A 161 -1.75 9.06 -15.28
N SER A 162 -0.71 8.31 -14.90
CA SER A 162 -0.50 6.94 -15.40
C SER A 162 -1.59 5.99 -14.91
N THR A 163 -2.06 6.16 -13.67
CA THR A 163 -3.20 5.40 -13.14
C THR A 163 -4.46 5.63 -13.97
N LEU A 164 -4.73 6.87 -14.39
CA LEU A 164 -5.89 7.19 -15.22
C LEU A 164 -5.81 6.52 -16.60
N ILE A 165 -4.65 6.56 -17.24
CA ILE A 165 -4.41 5.88 -18.52
C ILE A 165 -4.64 4.38 -18.37
N THR A 166 -4.10 3.79 -17.30
CA THR A 166 -4.28 2.36 -16.99
C THR A 166 -5.74 2.01 -16.78
N TYR A 167 -6.50 2.84 -16.07
CA TYR A 167 -7.94 2.66 -15.89
C TYR A 167 -8.72 2.71 -17.22
N LYS A 168 -8.42 3.67 -18.09
CA LYS A 168 -9.06 3.78 -19.41
C LYS A 168 -8.77 2.57 -20.29
N ALA A 169 -7.52 2.09 -20.29
CA ALA A 169 -7.14 0.87 -20.99
C ALA A 169 -7.89 -0.36 -20.43
N TRP A 170 -7.96 -0.50 -19.11
CA TRP A 170 -8.67 -1.61 -18.47
C TRP A 170 -10.18 -1.60 -18.76
N GLU A 171 -10.84 -0.43 -18.75
CA GLU A 171 -12.27 -0.33 -19.11
C GLU A 171 -12.52 -0.70 -20.58
N LEU A 172 -11.59 -0.36 -21.48
CA LEU A 172 -11.67 -0.78 -22.88
C LEU A 172 -11.62 -2.31 -23.00
N GLU A 173 -10.76 -2.99 -22.24
CA GLU A 173 -10.69 -4.46 -22.18
C GLU A 173 -12.01 -5.07 -21.67
N GLN A 174 -12.71 -4.38 -20.77
CA GLN A 174 -14.04 -4.80 -20.30
C GLN A 174 -15.18 -4.43 -21.27
N GLY A 175 -14.87 -3.87 -22.45
CA GLY A 175 -15.83 -3.51 -23.49
C GLY A 175 -16.44 -2.11 -23.36
N THR A 176 -15.90 -1.25 -22.48
CA THR A 176 -16.33 0.15 -22.32
C THR A 176 -15.30 1.10 -22.91
N ASP A 177 -15.59 1.69 -24.07
CA ASP A 177 -14.67 2.64 -24.70
C ASP A 177 -14.72 4.03 -24.05
N LEU A 178 -13.70 4.34 -23.25
CA LEU A 178 -13.52 5.62 -22.55
C LEU A 178 -12.61 6.63 -23.26
N ASP A 179 -12.25 6.41 -24.53
CA ASP A 179 -11.32 7.27 -25.30
C ASP A 179 -9.96 7.48 -24.58
N ILE A 180 -9.03 6.55 -24.84
CA ILE A 180 -7.71 6.45 -24.19
C ILE A 180 -6.85 7.72 -24.39
N GLY A 181 -7.05 8.46 -25.47
CA GLY A 181 -6.19 9.59 -25.87
C GLY A 181 -6.62 10.97 -25.38
N SER A 182 -7.86 11.10 -24.89
CA SER A 182 -8.39 12.37 -24.41
C SER A 182 -8.21 12.50 -22.90
N ASP A 183 -7.88 13.68 -22.37
CA ASP A 183 -7.92 13.96 -20.92
C ASP A 183 -9.38 14.15 -20.42
N ASP A 184 -10.35 14.07 -21.35
CA ASP A 184 -11.76 14.18 -21.04
C ASP A 184 -12.24 12.95 -20.24
N LEU A 185 -12.86 13.24 -19.09
CA LEU A 185 -13.46 12.27 -18.19
C LEU A 185 -14.98 12.22 -18.37
N SER A 186 -15.53 12.83 -19.44
CA SER A 186 -16.97 12.92 -19.72
C SER A 186 -17.68 11.57 -19.80
N LYS A 187 -16.97 10.51 -20.23
CA LYS A 187 -17.49 9.13 -20.26
C LYS A 187 -17.31 8.38 -18.93
N VAL A 188 -16.51 8.89 -18.00
CA VAL A 188 -16.35 8.36 -16.65
C VAL A 188 -17.47 8.94 -15.77
N SER A 189 -17.86 8.22 -14.71
CA SER A 189 -18.80 8.75 -13.71
C SER A 189 -18.39 10.18 -13.29
N PRO A 190 -19.29 11.19 -13.37
CA PRO A 190 -18.96 12.58 -13.06
C PRO A 190 -18.32 12.77 -11.69
N GLN A 191 -18.68 11.93 -10.72
CA GLN A 191 -18.11 11.94 -9.37
C GLN A 191 -16.62 11.60 -9.37
N VAL A 192 -16.22 10.58 -10.14
CA VAL A 192 -14.82 10.14 -10.24
C VAL A 192 -14.00 11.17 -11.02
N ALA A 193 -14.60 11.79 -12.04
CA ALA A 193 -13.97 12.88 -12.79
C ALA A 193 -13.63 14.09 -11.89
N VAL A 194 -14.60 14.52 -11.07
CA VAL A 194 -14.41 15.60 -10.10
C VAL A 194 -13.38 15.22 -9.03
N ALA A 195 -13.45 13.99 -8.51
CA ALA A 195 -12.51 13.51 -7.51
C ALA A 195 -11.07 13.44 -8.05
N ASN A 196 -10.88 12.96 -9.28
CA ASN A 196 -9.58 12.90 -9.93
C ASN A 196 -8.98 14.28 -10.17
N LYS A 197 -9.78 15.23 -10.69
CA LYS A 197 -9.33 16.61 -10.87
C LYS A 197 -8.91 17.24 -9.54
N LYS A 198 -9.67 17.00 -8.47
CA LYS A 198 -9.33 17.47 -7.12
C LYS A 198 -8.03 16.81 -6.61
N ALA A 199 -7.86 15.50 -6.83
CA ALA A 199 -6.66 14.79 -6.44
C ALA A 199 -5.41 15.30 -7.20
N GLN A 200 -5.53 15.60 -8.50
CA GLN A 200 -4.46 16.22 -9.28
C GLN A 200 -4.06 17.61 -8.76
N GLN A 201 -5.04 18.45 -8.42
CA GLN A 201 -4.78 19.76 -7.82
C GLN A 201 -4.09 19.64 -6.46
N MET A 202 -4.58 18.74 -5.60
CA MET A 202 -3.96 18.49 -4.30
C MET A 202 -2.54 17.93 -4.43
N TYR A 203 -2.27 17.12 -5.47
CA TYR A 203 -0.93 16.63 -5.75
C TYR A 203 0.00 17.74 -6.26
N SER A 204 -0.46 18.60 -7.18
CA SER A 204 0.38 19.70 -7.70
C SER A 204 0.79 20.67 -6.60
N GLU A 205 -0.10 20.95 -5.64
CA GLU A 205 0.22 21.72 -4.44
C GLU A 205 1.26 21.04 -3.54
N ARG A 206 1.44 19.71 -3.63
CA ARG A 206 2.42 18.98 -2.81
C ARG A 206 3.70 18.63 -3.52
N ALA A 207 3.67 18.57 -4.85
CA ALA A 207 4.81 18.16 -5.65
C ALA A 207 6.08 18.94 -5.28
N HIS A 208 5.95 20.25 -5.08
CA HIS A 208 7.06 21.12 -4.68
C HIS A 208 7.60 20.81 -3.28
N LEU A 209 6.75 20.37 -2.34
CA LEU A 209 7.16 20.01 -0.98
C LEU A 209 7.95 18.70 -0.97
N GLU A 210 7.50 17.70 -1.73
CA GLU A 210 8.19 16.42 -1.85
C GLU A 210 9.51 16.56 -2.60
N GLU A 211 9.57 17.40 -3.65
CA GLU A 211 10.80 17.70 -4.38
C GLU A 211 11.85 18.33 -3.46
N ASN A 212 11.45 19.26 -2.59
CA ASN A 212 12.36 19.88 -1.64
C ASN A 212 12.94 18.88 -0.65
N ILE A 213 12.18 17.87 -0.20
CA ILE A 213 12.69 16.83 0.72
C ILE A 213 13.60 15.84 0.01
N SER A 214 13.39 15.58 -1.29
CA SER A 214 14.16 14.62 -2.06
C SER A 214 15.53 15.13 -2.53
N LYS A 215 15.87 16.40 -2.28
CA LYS A 215 17.17 16.98 -2.68
C LYS A 215 18.31 16.33 -1.90
N LYS A 216 19.26 15.73 -2.64
CA LYS A 216 20.37 14.94 -2.06
C LYS A 216 21.39 15.77 -1.28
N ASP A 217 21.52 17.06 -1.60
CA ASP A 217 22.56 17.95 -1.06
C ASP A 217 22.14 18.75 0.19
N LEU A 218 21.00 18.42 0.80
CA LEU A 218 20.52 19.12 2.00
C LEU A 218 21.23 18.65 3.27
N SER A 219 21.61 19.61 4.12
CA SER A 219 22.01 19.34 5.50
C SER A 219 20.84 18.76 6.31
N ASP A 220 21.15 18.06 7.40
CA ASP A 220 20.11 17.44 8.25
C ASP A 220 19.15 18.48 8.85
N THR A 221 19.62 19.70 9.12
CA THR A 221 18.81 20.82 9.59
C THR A 221 17.81 21.28 8.53
N GLU A 222 18.24 21.41 7.27
CA GLU A 222 17.37 21.81 6.16
C GLU A 222 16.33 20.72 5.84
N LYS A 223 16.73 19.44 5.87
CA LYS A 223 15.81 18.31 5.75
C LYS A 223 14.75 18.34 6.85
N PHE A 224 15.16 18.58 8.09
CA PHE A 224 14.23 18.69 9.22
C PHE A 224 13.24 19.85 9.02
N GLN A 225 13.71 21.02 8.59
CA GLN A 225 12.84 22.17 8.28
C GLN A 225 11.84 21.84 7.17
N HIS A 226 12.27 21.21 6.08
CA HIS A 226 11.37 20.80 4.99
C HIS A 226 10.35 19.76 5.46
N LEU A 227 10.74 18.80 6.31
CA LEU A 227 9.82 17.84 6.92
C LEU A 227 8.80 18.53 7.83
N MET A 228 9.21 19.53 8.61
CA MET A 228 8.32 20.31 9.47
C MET A 228 7.30 21.12 8.65
N VAL A 229 7.74 21.78 7.57
CA VAL A 229 6.85 22.50 6.64
C VAL A 229 5.85 21.54 5.99
N ARG A 230 6.32 20.36 5.54
CA ARG A 230 5.47 19.30 5.03
C ARG A 230 4.42 18.91 6.07
N MET A 231 4.84 18.57 7.29
CA MET A 231 3.92 18.17 8.36
C MET A 231 2.91 19.25 8.73
N ALA A 232 3.31 20.52 8.77
CA ALA A 232 2.40 21.64 9.03
C ALA A 232 1.35 21.78 7.90
N TYR A 233 1.76 21.68 6.63
CA TYR A 233 0.84 21.69 5.50
C TYR A 233 -0.13 20.50 5.55
N PHE A 234 0.35 19.31 5.92
CA PHE A 234 -0.51 18.14 6.13
C PHE A 234 -1.47 18.32 7.30
N ALA A 235 -1.04 18.84 8.45
CA ALA A 235 -1.90 19.06 9.62
C ALA A 235 -3.06 20.01 9.32
N VAL A 236 -2.80 21.09 8.57
CA VAL A 236 -3.83 22.04 8.12
C VAL A 236 -4.78 21.40 7.11
N ASN A 237 -4.26 20.58 6.18
CA ASN A 237 -5.06 19.89 5.19
C ASN A 237 -5.69 18.58 5.69
N ILE A 238 -5.33 18.09 6.89
CA ILE A 238 -5.94 16.91 7.51
C ILE A 238 -7.42 17.17 7.84
N CYS A 239 -7.80 18.43 8.11
CA CYS A 239 -9.20 18.87 8.19
C CYS A 239 -9.96 18.77 6.84
N LEU A 240 -9.28 18.74 5.69
CA LEU A 240 -9.88 18.39 4.41
C LEU A 240 -9.84 16.87 4.14
N TYR A 241 -8.85 16.16 4.69
CA TYR A 241 -8.77 14.70 4.58
C TYR A 241 -9.82 13.96 5.38
N SER A 242 -10.29 14.49 6.50
CA SER A 242 -11.44 13.95 7.22
C SER A 242 -12.69 13.89 6.33
N VAL A 243 -12.84 14.82 5.37
CA VAL A 243 -13.94 14.82 4.39
C VAL A 243 -13.76 13.72 3.32
N LEU A 244 -12.52 13.41 2.90
CA LEU A 244 -12.23 12.25 2.04
C LEU A 244 -12.34 10.92 2.80
N LYS A 245 -11.98 10.88 4.10
CA LYS A 245 -12.21 9.73 5.00
C LYS A 245 -13.71 9.42 5.16
N LEU A 246 -14.56 10.46 5.24
CA LEU A 246 -16.01 10.33 5.37
C LEU A 246 -16.69 9.82 4.08
N ASN A 247 -16.22 10.24 2.90
CA ASN A 247 -16.79 9.78 1.62
C ASN A 247 -16.37 8.34 1.23
N CYS A 248 -15.37 7.77 1.89
CA CYS A 248 -14.86 6.42 1.61
C CYS A 248 -15.33 5.35 2.62
N ASN A 249 -16.21 5.67 3.58
CA ASN A 249 -16.77 4.71 4.55
C ASN A 249 -15.71 3.86 5.30
N MET A 250 -14.58 4.49 5.68
CA MET A 250 -13.48 3.80 6.39
C MET A 250 -13.52 4.07 7.90
N PRO A 251 -13.35 3.06 8.78
CA PRO A 251 -13.38 3.23 10.23
C PRO A 251 -12.20 4.05 10.76
N THR A 252 -12.46 4.77 11.84
CA THR A 252 -11.58 5.73 12.52
C THR A 252 -10.35 5.05 13.10
N ILE A 253 -9.17 5.27 12.50
CA ILE A 253 -7.90 5.11 13.20
C ILE A 253 -7.40 6.52 13.53
N CYS A 254 -7.93 7.05 14.64
CA CYS A 254 -7.24 8.05 15.44
C CYS A 254 -6.61 7.26 16.58
N ASN A 255 -5.31 7.05 16.55
CA ASN A 255 -4.42 7.10 17.71
C ASN A 255 -2.97 6.88 17.25
N HIS A 256 -2.05 7.59 17.91
CA HIS A 256 -0.60 7.62 17.72
C HIS A 256 -0.08 8.66 16.71
N ILE A 257 -0.40 9.92 17.00
CA ILE A 257 0.65 10.95 17.10
C ILE A 257 0.68 11.36 18.58
N ALA A 258 1.56 10.71 19.34
CA ALA A 258 2.03 11.14 20.66
C ALA A 258 3.44 10.57 20.82
#